data_AF-A0A843ECJ2-F1
#
_entry.id   AF-A0A843ECJ2-F1
#
_cell.length_a   1.000
_cell.length_b   1.000
_cell.length_c   1.000
_cell.angle_alpha   90.00
_cell.angle_beta   90.00
_cell.angle_gamma   90.00
#
_symmetry.space_group_name_H-M   'P 1'
#
loop_
_entity.id
_entity.type
_entity.pdbx_description
1 polymer ?
#
loop_
_entity_poly.entity_id
_entity_poly.type
_entity_poly.pdbx_seq_one_letter_code
_entity_poly.pdbx_strand_id
1 'polypeptide(L)'
;MDESLMITESEKFLNQIEKERLDLTNLKEDFKDLESFLEIYELLKSNLDKLQEMKESMDESGYTAPFRSLNRYGSRVSEDVDFEELGEISRHNQIFRNKASAKKNSFDRVKYAISAHRIALGNLEEYAKIRCKDCKKSYRVSSFLDNEKVCKCGSSNFEFKINHSGIHRLEIIPYLPLSGNYMVLMSGLSSWGRESFKRVLNVLKQQRRGVVKTVTPIVKYKENGRTITKRVPLDSEFADSYEDELRRRFGKGVRIERLEFHRTKPTIINDKHTCTNLALAYVKHAEDIVERHGEAIFEDKIKDLNNLKIYDEIIYSVNLEKPEFIDSSDLEDWRKDKINKTLEELGLIDKFGHLDRGLKKDLKEREKIKTKIFADIAPTLILWDISKYYLCTSQDRRKRYGSPFPYIRGDIDRQQRKVFQNPHTQVVNLLREKEKEHILSVPDMDLLLHKKFKFEGKIKNLNIKLNYAAVGPAIVFTNSNYSIKEVSYAFKVGEKSIKREINNMKSIRKPNTKRSRDFIDLVKNKS
;
A
#
# COMPACT_ATOMS: atom_id res chain seq x y z
N MET A 1 11.45 26.81 20.23
CA MET A 1 10.13 27.15 19.65
C MET A 1 9.06 26.56 20.55
N ASP A 2 7.98 27.29 20.83
CA ASP A 2 6.90 26.78 21.69
C ASP A 2 6.22 25.56 21.03
N GLU A 3 5.91 24.53 21.82
CA GLU A 3 5.34 23.27 21.33
C GLU A 3 3.95 23.48 20.69
N SER A 4 3.19 24.44 21.22
CA SER A 4 1.87 24.82 20.68
C SER A 4 1.97 25.51 19.31
N LEU A 5 3.06 26.25 19.08
CA LEU A 5 3.34 26.92 17.81
C LEU A 5 3.59 25.90 16.69
N MET A 6 4.38 24.84 16.93
CA MET A 6 4.65 23.79 15.93
C MET A 6 3.38 23.05 15.47
N ILE A 7 2.48 22.73 16.42
CA ILE A 7 1.19 22.10 16.07
C ILE A 7 0.37 23.06 15.20
N THR A 8 0.33 24.34 15.58
CA THR A 8 -0.43 25.35 14.85
C THR A 8 0.13 25.59 13.44
N GLU A 9 1.46 25.66 13.30
CA GLU A 9 2.14 25.83 12.02
C GLU A 9 1.92 24.63 11.09
N SER A 10 2.10 23.41 11.60
CA SER A 10 1.84 22.19 10.82
C SER A 10 0.39 22.10 10.37
N GLU A 11 -0.58 22.38 11.24
CA GLU A 11 -2.00 22.39 10.90
C GLU A 11 -2.34 23.47 9.87
N LYS A 12 -1.79 24.69 10.00
CA LYS A 12 -1.97 25.76 9.01
C LYS A 12 -1.46 25.34 7.64
N PHE A 13 -0.27 24.75 7.57
CA PHE A 13 0.32 24.33 6.31
C PHE A 13 -0.43 23.15 5.68
N LEU A 14 -0.83 22.15 6.47
CA LEU A 14 -1.65 21.04 5.97
C LEU A 14 -3.01 21.52 5.44
N ASN A 15 -3.64 22.48 6.12
CA ASN A 15 -4.89 23.08 5.67
C ASN A 15 -4.71 23.95 4.42
N GLN A 16 -3.54 24.58 4.24
CA GLN A 16 -3.20 25.28 3.01
C GLN A 16 -3.15 24.31 1.82
N ILE A 17 -2.46 23.18 1.97
CA ILE A 17 -2.41 22.12 0.94
C ILE A 17 -3.82 21.62 0.59
N GLU A 18 -4.71 21.49 1.58
CA GLU A 18 -6.10 21.07 1.34
C GLU A 18 -6.91 22.11 0.57
N LYS A 19 -6.67 23.40 0.82
CA LYS A 19 -7.37 24.52 0.16
C LYS A 19 -6.85 24.82 -1.23
N GLU A 20 -5.57 24.58 -1.48
CA GLU A 20 -4.92 24.80 -2.78
C GLU A 20 -5.48 23.89 -3.88
N ARG A 21 -6.41 22.95 -3.57
CA ARG A 21 -7.16 22.05 -4.48
C ARG A 21 -6.70 22.17 -5.93
N LEU A 22 -5.55 21.56 -6.21
CA LEU A 22 -5.17 21.26 -7.57
C LEU A 22 -6.28 20.36 -8.11
N ASP A 23 -6.85 20.73 -9.26
CA ASP A 23 -7.70 19.78 -9.97
C ASP A 23 -6.79 18.67 -10.51
N LEU A 24 -6.70 17.59 -9.74
CA LEU A 24 -5.90 16.41 -10.10
C LEU A 24 -6.80 15.35 -10.76
N THR A 25 -8.09 15.63 -10.98
CA THR A 25 -9.05 14.60 -11.40
C THR A 25 -8.73 14.04 -12.78
N ASN A 26 -8.26 14.87 -13.70
CA ASN A 26 -7.99 14.50 -15.10
C ASN A 26 -6.53 14.71 -15.53
N LEU A 27 -5.56 14.36 -14.66
CA LEU A 27 -4.12 14.56 -14.93
C LEU A 27 -3.64 14.11 -16.32
N LYS A 28 -4.22 13.04 -16.88
CA LYS A 28 -3.86 12.57 -18.23
C LYS A 28 -4.21 13.57 -19.34
N GLU A 29 -5.31 14.28 -19.19
CA GLU A 29 -5.79 15.30 -20.13
C GLU A 29 -5.18 16.67 -19.84
N ASP A 30 -4.81 16.92 -18.58
CA ASP A 30 -4.23 18.18 -18.12
C ASP A 30 -2.77 18.36 -18.54
N PHE A 31 -2.00 17.27 -18.67
CA PHE A 31 -0.60 17.30 -19.12
C PHE A 31 -0.48 17.48 -20.65
N LYS A 32 -0.95 18.63 -21.15
CA LYS A 32 -0.88 19.01 -22.58
C LYS A 32 0.53 19.42 -23.00
N ASP A 33 1.30 19.99 -22.07
CA ASP A 33 2.63 20.54 -22.32
C ASP A 33 3.59 20.30 -21.15
N LEU A 34 4.88 20.61 -21.36
CA LEU A 34 5.91 20.39 -20.35
C LEU A 34 5.72 21.30 -19.13
N GLU A 35 5.21 22.52 -19.34
CA GLU A 35 5.08 23.53 -18.28
C GLU A 35 4.01 23.14 -17.26
N SER A 36 2.80 22.78 -17.71
CA SER A 36 1.73 22.29 -16.81
C SER A 36 2.17 21.08 -15.98
N PHE A 37 2.90 20.14 -16.59
CA PHE A 37 3.45 18.99 -15.87
C PHE A 37 4.47 19.41 -14.80
N LEU A 38 5.38 20.33 -15.15
CA LEU A 38 6.42 20.81 -14.23
C LEU A 38 5.83 21.62 -13.07
N GLU A 39 4.79 22.43 -13.31
CA GLU A 39 4.12 23.20 -12.26
C GLU A 39 3.59 22.30 -11.14
N ILE A 40 2.84 21.26 -11.51
CA ILE A 40 2.30 20.28 -10.54
C ILE A 40 3.44 19.53 -9.84
N TYR A 41 4.47 19.12 -10.58
CA TYR A 41 5.60 18.39 -10.02
C TYR A 41 6.41 19.25 -9.02
N GLU A 42 6.72 20.49 -9.39
CA GLU A 42 7.48 21.44 -8.55
C GLU A 42 6.68 21.83 -7.30
N LEU A 43 5.37 22.02 -7.41
CA LEU A 43 4.50 22.27 -6.25
C LEU A 43 4.49 21.09 -5.27
N LEU A 44 4.30 19.86 -5.77
CA LEU A 44 4.34 18.66 -4.93
C LEU A 44 5.72 18.45 -4.29
N LYS A 45 6.81 18.79 -5.00
CA LYS A 45 8.17 18.73 -4.47
C LYS A 45 8.40 19.78 -3.38
N SER A 46 8.02 21.03 -3.62
CA SER A 46 8.11 22.12 -2.64
C SER A 46 7.33 21.81 -1.35
N ASN A 47 6.11 21.27 -1.49
CA ASN A 47 5.31 20.83 -0.35
C ASN A 47 5.99 19.68 0.41
N LEU A 48 6.56 18.70 -0.31
CA LEU A 48 7.30 17.61 0.30
C LEU A 48 8.52 18.09 1.09
N ASP A 49 9.27 19.05 0.56
CA ASP A 49 10.49 19.56 1.19
C ASP A 49 10.14 20.29 2.50
N LYS A 50 9.14 21.19 2.48
CA LYS A 50 8.61 21.85 3.68
C LYS A 50 8.09 20.86 4.73
N LEU A 51 7.37 19.82 4.30
CA LEU A 51 6.89 18.79 5.23
C LEU A 51 8.04 18.00 5.87
N GLN A 52 9.15 17.78 5.15
CA GLN A 52 10.35 17.12 5.70
C GLN A 52 11.02 17.99 6.77
N GLU A 53 11.19 19.29 6.50
CA GLU A 53 11.72 20.26 7.49
C GLU A 53 10.85 20.29 8.76
N MET A 54 9.52 20.32 8.60
CA MET A 54 8.58 20.23 9.72
C MET A 54 8.74 18.92 10.50
N LYS A 55 8.84 17.79 9.80
CA LYS A 55 9.03 16.49 10.44
C LYS A 55 10.32 16.46 11.26
N GLU A 56 11.42 16.98 10.73
CA GLU A 56 12.71 17.04 11.41
C GLU A 56 12.64 17.92 12.66
N SER A 57 12.03 19.11 12.55
CA SER A 57 11.80 20.02 13.70
C SER A 57 10.94 19.38 14.80
N MET A 58 9.90 18.62 14.42
CA MET A 58 9.03 17.90 15.36
C MET A 58 9.76 16.69 15.98
N ASP A 59 10.60 15.99 15.21
CA ASP A 59 11.44 14.89 15.69
C ASP A 59 12.41 15.37 16.78
N GLU A 60 13.10 16.49 16.54
CA GLU A 60 14.00 17.16 17.50
C GLU A 60 13.27 17.57 18.78
N SER A 61 12.02 18.02 18.65
CA SER A 61 11.16 18.42 19.77
C SER A 61 10.53 17.23 20.52
N GLY A 62 10.88 15.99 20.19
CA GLY A 62 10.48 14.80 20.93
C GLY A 62 9.08 14.25 20.61
N TYR A 63 8.49 14.62 19.46
CA TYR A 63 7.17 14.12 19.03
C TYR A 63 7.14 12.62 18.72
N THR A 64 8.30 11.97 18.62
CA THR A 64 8.43 10.51 18.41
C THR A 64 7.96 9.69 19.61
N ALA A 65 8.09 10.22 20.84
CA ALA A 65 7.74 9.53 22.08
C ALA A 65 6.95 10.44 23.03
N PRO A 66 5.76 10.94 22.62
CA PRO A 66 5.06 12.02 23.32
C PRO A 66 4.49 11.59 24.69
N PHE A 67 4.42 10.29 24.96
CA PHE A 67 3.93 9.71 26.22
C PHE A 67 5.04 9.37 27.22
N ARG A 68 6.32 9.64 26.90
CA ARG A 68 7.45 9.25 27.77
C ARG A 68 7.43 9.94 29.14
N SER A 69 6.89 11.16 29.21
CA SER A 69 6.70 11.91 30.46
C SER A 69 5.65 11.26 31.37
N LEU A 70 4.53 10.77 30.82
CA LEU A 70 3.47 10.10 31.58
C LEU A 70 3.97 8.84 32.31
N ASN A 71 4.95 8.13 31.75
CA ASN A 71 5.54 6.95 32.40
C ASN A 71 6.46 7.29 33.59
N ARG A 72 7.00 8.52 33.68
CA ARG A 72 7.81 8.95 34.84
C ARG A 72 6.96 9.41 36.01
N TYR A 73 5.80 10.02 35.74
CA TYR A 73 4.89 10.54 36.77
C TYR A 73 3.74 9.59 37.13
N GLY A 74 3.51 8.53 36.33
CA GLY A 74 2.39 7.61 36.49
C GLY A 74 2.66 6.38 37.36
N SER A 75 3.74 6.33 38.15
CA SER A 75 4.03 5.17 38.99
C SER A 75 4.33 5.57 40.43
N ARG A 76 3.44 5.07 41.31
CA ARG A 76 3.34 5.23 42.77
C ARG A 76 2.52 6.43 43.22
N VAL A 77 1.20 6.28 43.14
CA VAL A 77 0.30 6.89 44.14
C VAL A 77 0.70 6.22 45.46
N SER A 78 1.28 6.96 46.40
CA SER A 78 1.48 6.48 47.77
C SER A 78 0.11 6.19 48.40
N GLU A 79 0.01 5.28 49.36
CA GLU A 79 -1.27 4.99 50.05
C GLU A 79 -1.82 6.19 50.86
N ASP A 80 -1.06 7.30 50.92
CA ASP A 80 -1.36 8.52 51.69
C ASP A 80 -1.70 9.74 50.81
N VAL A 81 -2.42 9.57 49.69
CA VAL A 81 -2.86 10.70 48.84
C VAL A 81 -4.32 11.03 49.12
N ASP A 82 -4.62 12.29 49.46
CA ASP A 82 -5.95 12.76 49.80
C ASP A 82 -6.94 12.64 48.61
N PHE A 83 -8.23 12.48 48.89
CA PHE A 83 -9.25 12.22 47.86
C PHE A 83 -9.40 13.39 46.87
N GLU A 84 -9.13 14.63 47.32
CA GLU A 84 -9.09 15.82 46.46
C GLU A 84 -7.86 15.83 45.54
N GLU A 85 -6.68 15.44 46.05
CA GLU A 85 -5.44 15.32 45.25
C GLU A 85 -5.55 14.24 44.17
N LEU A 86 -6.28 13.15 44.42
CA LEU A 86 -6.59 12.12 43.43
C LEU A 86 -7.38 12.68 42.23
N GLY A 87 -8.32 13.60 42.49
CA GLY A 87 -9.10 14.29 41.44
C GLY A 87 -8.23 15.21 40.58
N GLU A 88 -7.33 15.96 41.20
CA GLU A 88 -6.39 16.85 40.49
C GLU A 88 -5.34 16.07 39.68
N ILE A 89 -4.77 15.00 40.24
CA ILE A 89 -3.84 14.10 39.54
C ILE A 89 -4.54 13.47 38.32
N SER A 90 -5.81 13.08 38.45
CA SER A 90 -6.60 12.54 37.33
C SER A 90 -6.81 13.58 36.22
N ARG A 91 -7.22 14.80 36.56
CA ARG A 91 -7.39 15.91 35.59
C ARG A 91 -6.06 16.28 34.92
N HIS A 92 -4.99 16.38 35.70
CA HIS A 92 -3.65 16.65 35.20
C HIS A 92 -3.21 15.55 34.23
N ASN A 93 -3.33 14.27 34.61
CA ASN A 93 -3.04 13.14 33.71
C ASN A 93 -3.87 13.16 32.42
N GLN A 94 -5.14 13.55 32.48
CA GLN A 94 -5.98 13.71 31.30
C GLN A 94 -5.47 14.83 30.39
N ILE A 95 -5.07 15.98 30.94
CA ILE A 95 -4.47 17.09 30.18
C ILE A 95 -3.16 16.64 29.49
N PHE A 96 -2.27 15.93 30.20
CA PHE A 96 -1.03 15.41 29.60
C PHE A 96 -1.30 14.36 28.51
N ARG A 97 -2.29 13.48 28.70
CA ARG A 97 -2.71 12.52 27.67
C ARG A 97 -3.27 13.23 26.44
N ASN A 98 -4.08 14.26 26.63
CA ASN A 98 -4.65 15.05 25.52
C ASN A 98 -3.54 15.78 24.74
N LYS A 99 -2.60 16.43 25.44
CA LYS A 99 -1.42 17.05 24.82
C LYS A 99 -0.57 16.03 24.06
N ALA A 100 -0.27 14.89 24.66
CA ALA A 100 0.52 13.83 24.03
C ALA A 100 -0.19 13.22 22.80
N SER A 101 -1.52 13.07 22.87
CA SER A 101 -2.35 12.62 21.75
C SER A 101 -2.34 13.63 20.60
N ALA A 102 -2.51 14.93 20.90
CA ALA A 102 -2.42 16.00 19.91
C ALA A 102 -1.06 16.02 19.21
N LYS A 103 0.03 15.92 19.96
CA LYS A 103 1.40 15.81 19.41
C LYS A 103 1.51 14.63 18.46
N LYS A 104 1.09 13.44 18.90
CA LYS A 104 1.14 12.23 18.08
C LYS A 104 0.31 12.37 16.80
N ASN A 105 -0.90 12.91 16.90
CA ASN A 105 -1.80 13.04 15.77
C ASN A 105 -1.28 14.02 14.71
N SER A 106 -0.83 15.21 15.13
CA SER A 106 -0.21 16.20 14.24
C SER A 106 1.04 15.60 13.55
N PHE A 107 1.90 14.94 14.31
CA PHE A 107 3.09 14.30 13.75
C PHE A 107 2.78 13.14 12.79
N ASP A 108 1.78 12.31 13.12
CA ASP A 108 1.33 11.25 12.23
C ASP A 108 0.73 11.84 10.93
N ARG A 109 -0.07 12.92 11.01
CA ARG A 109 -0.61 13.61 9.83
C ARG A 109 0.49 14.11 8.89
N VAL A 110 1.53 14.76 9.43
CA VAL A 110 2.70 15.18 8.65
C VAL A 110 3.36 13.98 7.95
N LYS A 111 3.54 12.85 8.65
CA LYS A 111 4.10 11.63 8.03
C LYS A 111 3.22 11.04 6.92
N TYR A 112 1.89 11.06 7.09
CA TYR A 112 0.97 10.65 6.04
C TYR A 112 1.04 11.59 4.83
N ALA A 113 1.10 12.90 5.05
CA ALA A 113 1.28 13.88 3.99
C ALA A 113 2.59 13.67 3.21
N ILE A 114 3.73 13.49 3.90
CA ILE A 114 5.03 13.19 3.28
C ILE A 114 4.96 11.94 2.40
N SER A 115 4.39 10.87 2.94
CA SER A 115 4.26 9.62 2.21
C SER A 115 3.36 9.76 0.98
N ALA A 116 2.26 10.50 1.09
CA ALA A 116 1.35 10.79 -0.02
C ALA A 116 2.06 11.54 -1.15
N HIS A 117 2.79 12.61 -0.85
CA HIS A 117 3.58 13.35 -1.84
C HIS A 117 4.65 12.49 -2.51
N ARG A 118 5.33 11.61 -1.76
CA ARG A 118 6.31 10.67 -2.34
C ARG A 118 5.69 9.67 -3.30
N ILE A 119 4.49 9.18 -3.02
CA ILE A 119 3.73 8.31 -3.94
C ILE A 119 3.36 9.10 -5.20
N ALA A 120 2.84 10.33 -5.05
CA ALA A 120 2.45 11.17 -6.18
C ALA A 120 3.65 11.47 -7.10
N LEU A 121 4.75 11.99 -6.54
CA LEU A 121 5.99 12.26 -7.29
C LEU A 121 6.56 11.00 -7.93
N GLY A 122 6.51 9.86 -7.24
CA GLY A 122 6.94 8.57 -7.79
C GLY A 122 6.14 8.13 -9.02
N ASN A 123 4.84 8.39 -9.05
CA ASN A 123 4.00 8.14 -10.22
C ASN A 123 4.29 9.11 -11.37
N LEU A 124 4.44 10.41 -11.07
CA LEU A 124 4.77 11.43 -12.08
C LEU A 124 6.15 11.21 -12.71
N GLU A 125 7.14 10.82 -11.91
CA GLU A 125 8.50 10.50 -12.35
C GLU A 125 8.55 9.26 -13.27
N GLU A 126 7.66 8.28 -13.07
CA GLU A 126 7.53 7.13 -13.96
C GLU A 126 6.71 7.44 -15.21
N TYR A 127 5.77 8.39 -15.14
CA TYR A 127 4.91 8.82 -16.23
C TYR A 127 5.66 9.65 -17.28
N ALA A 128 6.46 10.60 -16.83
CA ALA A 128 7.09 11.58 -17.71
C ALA A 128 8.49 11.16 -18.16
N LYS A 129 8.81 11.46 -19.43
CA LYS A 129 10.15 11.35 -19.98
C LYS A 129 10.48 12.63 -20.74
N ILE A 130 11.44 13.37 -20.23
CA ILE A 130 11.90 14.62 -20.83
C ILE A 130 13.03 14.29 -21.81
N ARG A 131 12.96 14.76 -23.04
CA ARG A 131 14.01 14.49 -24.04
C ARG A 131 14.49 15.77 -24.69
N CYS A 132 15.80 15.95 -24.75
CA CYS A 132 16.39 17.09 -25.46
C CYS A 132 16.21 16.87 -26.97
N LYS A 133 15.73 17.88 -27.70
CA LYS A 133 15.51 17.77 -29.15
C LYS A 133 16.82 17.68 -29.93
N ASP A 134 17.86 18.37 -29.46
CA ASP A 134 19.14 18.47 -30.17
C ASP A 134 19.99 17.21 -30.02
N CYS A 135 20.28 16.80 -28.78
CA CYS A 135 21.13 15.63 -28.54
C CYS A 135 20.36 14.31 -28.32
N LYS A 136 19.02 14.35 -28.34
CA LYS A 136 18.11 13.20 -28.17
C LYS A 136 18.26 12.44 -26.84
N LYS A 137 19.08 12.93 -25.90
CA LYS A 137 19.23 12.37 -24.55
C LYS A 137 17.93 12.53 -23.77
N SER A 138 17.58 11.50 -23.02
CA SER A 138 16.40 11.50 -22.15
C SER A 138 16.81 11.68 -20.70
N TYR A 139 16.06 12.51 -20.00
CA TYR A 139 16.22 12.86 -18.61
C TYR A 139 14.98 12.44 -17.82
N ARG A 140 15.23 12.11 -16.57
CA ARG A 140 14.23 12.03 -15.52
C ARG A 140 13.82 13.42 -15.08
N VAL A 141 12.64 13.57 -14.50
CA VAL A 141 12.09 14.88 -14.11
C VAL A 141 12.94 15.47 -13.00
N SER A 142 13.18 14.72 -11.93
CA SER A 142 14.10 15.09 -10.84
C SER A 142 15.47 15.52 -11.37
N SER A 143 16.12 14.66 -12.18
CA SER A 143 17.43 14.99 -12.76
C SER A 143 17.40 16.18 -13.72
N PHE A 144 16.27 16.47 -14.35
CA PHE A 144 16.11 17.63 -15.23
C PHE A 144 16.03 18.93 -14.41
N LEU A 145 15.29 18.91 -13.30
CA LEU A 145 15.21 20.03 -12.37
C LEU A 145 16.55 20.29 -11.66
N ASP A 146 17.25 19.24 -11.25
CA ASP A 146 18.56 19.38 -10.58
C ASP A 146 19.65 19.93 -11.52
N ASN A 147 19.47 19.85 -12.84
CA ASN A 147 20.37 20.47 -13.84
C ASN A 147 19.86 21.85 -14.31
N GLU A 148 19.02 22.53 -13.52
CA GLU A 148 18.48 23.86 -13.82
C GLU A 148 17.80 23.95 -15.20
N LYS A 149 17.15 22.86 -15.64
CA LYS A 149 16.46 22.77 -16.93
C LYS A 149 17.40 22.91 -18.15
N VAL A 150 18.71 22.72 -17.99
CA VAL A 150 19.69 22.78 -19.08
C VAL A 150 20.22 21.38 -19.44
N CYS A 151 20.32 21.08 -20.73
CA CYS A 151 20.90 19.84 -21.20
C CYS A 151 22.43 19.86 -21.09
N LYS A 152 23.07 18.70 -20.94
CA LYS A 152 24.54 18.58 -21.04
C LYS A 152 25.15 19.06 -22.37
N CYS A 153 24.34 19.30 -23.40
CA CYS A 153 24.77 19.90 -24.67
C CYS A 153 24.55 21.42 -24.75
N GLY A 154 24.15 22.08 -23.65
CA GLY A 154 23.87 23.53 -23.60
C GLY A 154 22.49 23.94 -24.11
N SER A 155 21.68 23.00 -24.60
CA SER A 155 20.33 23.28 -25.12
C SER A 155 19.28 23.34 -24.02
N SER A 156 18.35 24.29 -24.15
CA SER A 156 17.12 24.44 -23.37
C SER A 156 15.88 23.88 -24.10
N ASN A 157 16.03 23.28 -25.28
CA ASN A 157 14.91 22.80 -26.09
C ASN A 157 14.56 21.34 -25.78
N PHE A 158 13.47 21.13 -25.05
CA PHE A 158 13.01 19.82 -24.61
C PHE A 158 11.64 19.46 -25.21
N GLU A 159 11.42 18.16 -25.36
CA GLU A 159 10.12 17.55 -25.66
C GLU A 159 9.65 16.75 -24.45
N PHE A 160 8.38 16.93 -24.08
CA PHE A 160 7.68 16.08 -23.12
C PHE A 160 7.17 14.82 -23.82
N LYS A 161 7.46 13.64 -23.28
CA LYS A 161 6.97 12.36 -23.79
C LYS A 161 6.43 11.49 -22.67
N ILE A 162 5.28 10.87 -22.93
CA ILE A 162 4.70 9.89 -22.03
C ILE A 162 5.52 8.59 -22.08
N ASN A 163 5.94 8.13 -20.91
CA ASN A 163 6.62 6.86 -20.76
C ASN A 163 5.60 5.72 -20.61
N HIS A 164 5.07 5.24 -21.74
CA HIS A 164 4.11 4.13 -21.74
C HIS A 164 4.62 2.83 -21.08
N SER A 165 5.94 2.63 -21.02
CA SER A 165 6.56 1.48 -20.36
C SER A 165 6.81 1.68 -18.86
N GLY A 166 6.62 2.91 -18.35
CA GLY A 166 6.69 3.23 -16.94
C GLY A 166 5.61 2.51 -16.15
N ILE A 167 5.90 2.22 -14.88
CA ILE A 167 4.88 1.72 -13.95
C ILE A 167 4.37 2.95 -13.21
N HIS A 168 3.19 3.43 -13.55
CA HIS A 168 2.54 4.56 -12.91
C HIS A 168 1.01 4.35 -12.95
N ARG A 169 0.31 4.97 -12.00
CA ARG A 169 -1.15 5.09 -11.95
C ARG A 169 -1.45 6.51 -11.50
N LEU A 170 -1.85 7.37 -12.43
CA LEU A 170 -2.12 8.78 -12.12
C LEU A 170 -3.48 8.93 -11.44
N GLU A 171 -4.39 8.01 -11.72
CA GLU A 171 -5.78 7.96 -11.27
C GLU A 171 -5.90 7.81 -9.75
N ILE A 172 -4.86 7.35 -9.07
CA ILE A 172 -4.85 7.27 -7.60
C ILE A 172 -4.40 8.57 -6.94
N ILE A 173 -3.72 9.47 -7.66
CA ILE A 173 -3.13 10.69 -7.10
C ILE A 173 -4.19 11.60 -6.44
N PRO A 174 -5.38 11.83 -7.05
CA PRO A 174 -6.43 12.67 -6.44
C PRO A 174 -6.91 12.19 -5.08
N TYR A 175 -6.80 10.87 -4.84
CA TYR A 175 -7.28 10.22 -3.63
C TYR A 175 -6.18 10.05 -2.57
N LEU A 176 -4.97 10.56 -2.82
CA LEU A 176 -3.91 10.57 -1.83
C LEU A 176 -4.19 11.65 -0.77
N PRO A 177 -4.00 11.36 0.54
CA PRO A 177 -4.18 12.35 1.60
C PRO A 177 -2.97 13.31 1.64
N LEU A 178 -2.85 14.20 0.65
CA LEU A 178 -1.74 15.16 0.52
C LEU A 178 -1.67 16.10 1.74
N SER A 179 -2.81 16.52 2.29
CA SER A 179 -2.91 17.29 3.55
C SER A 179 -2.90 16.43 4.83
N GLY A 180 -2.64 15.13 4.70
CA GLY A 180 -2.68 14.21 5.84
C GLY A 180 -4.10 13.94 6.37
N ASN A 181 -5.16 14.25 5.63
CA ASN A 181 -6.57 14.01 5.99
C ASN A 181 -7.03 12.54 5.83
N TYR A 182 -6.12 11.58 6.06
CA TYR A 182 -6.34 10.15 5.82
C TYR A 182 -7.52 9.57 6.62
N MET A 183 -7.80 10.09 7.83
CA MET A 183 -8.92 9.62 8.66
C MET A 183 -10.28 9.98 8.05
N VAL A 184 -10.38 11.16 7.43
CA VAL A 184 -11.59 11.64 6.75
C VAL A 184 -11.84 10.81 5.49
N LEU A 185 -10.79 10.56 4.70
CA LEU A 185 -10.89 9.68 3.53
C LEU A 185 -11.26 8.24 3.91
N MET A 186 -10.74 7.75 5.04
CA MET A 186 -11.04 6.40 5.54
C MET A 186 -12.47 6.27 6.08
N SER A 187 -13.02 7.31 6.74
CA SER A 187 -14.39 7.28 7.27
C SER A 187 -15.42 7.27 6.14
N GLY A 188 -15.14 8.00 5.06
CA GLY A 188 -15.96 8.09 3.85
C GLY A 188 -15.87 6.88 2.91
N LEU A 189 -15.26 5.76 3.31
CA LEU A 189 -15.29 4.52 2.55
C LEU A 189 -16.63 3.79 2.73
N SER A 190 -17.14 3.25 1.63
CA SER A 190 -18.29 2.34 1.59
C SER A 190 -18.04 1.07 2.42
N SER A 191 -19.10 0.31 2.73
CA SER A 191 -18.97 -0.94 3.49
C SER A 191 -18.02 -1.95 2.84
N TRP A 192 -18.14 -2.13 1.52
CA TRP A 192 -17.24 -2.98 0.73
C TRP A 192 -15.87 -2.32 0.53
N GLY A 193 -15.79 -1.00 0.44
CA GLY A 193 -14.53 -0.24 0.38
C GLY A 193 -13.67 -0.45 1.63
N ARG A 194 -14.28 -0.49 2.82
CA ARG A 194 -13.57 -0.83 4.08
C ARG A 194 -13.01 -2.25 4.08
N GLU A 195 -13.74 -3.19 3.49
CA GLU A 195 -13.27 -4.58 3.33
C GLU A 195 -12.11 -4.65 2.31
N SER A 196 -12.25 -3.99 1.18
CA SER A 196 -11.20 -3.82 0.16
C SER A 196 -9.92 -3.22 0.76
N PHE A 197 -10.06 -2.17 1.56
CA PHE A 197 -8.97 -1.52 2.29
C PHE A 197 -8.23 -2.48 3.23
N LYS A 198 -8.96 -3.30 3.99
CA LYS A 198 -8.36 -4.35 4.83
C LYS A 198 -7.60 -5.38 3.97
N ARG A 199 -8.16 -5.81 2.83
CA ARG A 199 -7.50 -6.77 1.91
C ARG A 199 -6.20 -6.20 1.36
N VAL A 200 -6.20 -4.96 0.88
CA VAL A 200 -4.99 -4.28 0.38
C VAL A 200 -3.95 -4.16 1.50
N LEU A 201 -4.34 -3.71 2.70
CA LEU A 201 -3.41 -3.63 3.83
C LEU A 201 -2.82 -5.00 4.20
N ASN A 202 -3.62 -6.07 4.14
CA ASN A 202 -3.16 -7.43 4.42
C ASN A 202 -2.17 -7.93 3.37
N VAL A 203 -2.36 -7.58 2.10
CA VAL A 203 -1.41 -7.84 1.02
C VAL A 203 -0.08 -7.13 1.29
N LEU A 204 -0.12 -5.85 1.64
CA LEU A 204 1.10 -5.04 1.83
C LEU A 204 1.87 -5.38 3.13
N LYS A 205 1.15 -5.65 4.23
CA LYS A 205 1.73 -5.83 5.58
C LYS A 205 1.91 -7.30 6.00
N GLN A 206 1.33 -8.26 5.28
CA GLN A 206 1.22 -9.69 5.63
C GLN A 206 1.08 -9.96 7.14
N GLN A 207 -0.16 -10.00 7.63
CA GLN A 207 -0.46 -10.16 9.07
C GLN A 207 -0.19 -11.57 9.66
N ARG A 208 0.28 -12.55 8.88
CA ARG A 208 0.48 -13.92 9.42
C ARG A 208 1.81 -14.07 10.16
N ARG A 209 1.80 -14.96 11.17
CA ARG A 209 2.93 -15.32 12.05
C ARG A 209 4.24 -15.30 11.27
N GLY A 210 5.02 -14.24 11.48
CA GLY A 210 6.27 -14.03 10.77
C GLY A 210 7.25 -15.19 10.98
N VAL A 211 8.20 -15.32 10.07
CA VAL A 211 9.33 -16.24 10.24
C VAL A 211 10.05 -15.87 11.54
N VAL A 212 10.34 -16.85 12.39
CA VAL A 212 11.10 -16.64 13.61
C VAL A 212 12.49 -16.14 13.21
N LYS A 213 12.82 -14.90 13.58
CA LYS A 213 14.11 -14.25 13.33
C LYS A 213 15.13 -14.69 14.37
N THR A 214 14.73 -14.63 15.63
CA THR A 214 15.55 -15.01 16.78
C THR A 214 14.64 -15.62 17.84
N VAL A 215 15.21 -16.55 18.61
CA VAL A 215 14.57 -17.12 19.79
C VAL A 215 15.34 -16.59 20.99
N THR A 216 14.66 -15.86 21.87
CA THR A 216 15.26 -15.41 23.13
C THR A 216 14.79 -16.35 24.23
N PRO A 217 15.61 -17.33 24.65
CA PRO A 217 15.31 -18.12 25.84
C PRO A 217 15.40 -17.24 27.09
N ILE A 218 14.43 -17.44 27.96
CA ILE A 218 14.43 -16.90 29.31
C ILE A 218 14.82 -18.06 30.21
N VAL A 219 16.01 -17.94 30.78
CA VAL A 219 16.63 -19.00 31.55
C VAL A 219 16.65 -18.68 33.03
N LYS A 220 16.46 -19.70 33.83
CA LYS A 220 16.52 -19.67 35.28
C LYS A 220 17.72 -20.48 35.73
N TYR A 221 18.65 -19.85 36.42
CA TYR A 221 19.86 -20.49 36.93
C TYR A 221 20.16 -20.02 38.36
N LYS A 222 20.91 -20.83 39.11
CA LYS A 222 21.33 -20.49 40.48
C LYS A 222 22.68 -19.79 40.43
N GLU A 223 22.74 -18.60 40.99
CA GLU A 223 23.95 -17.81 41.16
C GLU A 223 23.98 -17.34 42.62
N ASN A 224 25.04 -17.67 43.36
CA ASN A 224 25.23 -17.31 44.77
C ASN A 224 24.02 -17.69 45.67
N GLY A 225 23.48 -18.89 45.50
CA GLY A 225 22.37 -19.42 46.31
C GLY A 225 20.98 -18.83 45.99
N ARG A 226 20.90 -17.80 45.15
CA ARG A 226 19.63 -17.20 44.70
C ARG A 226 19.30 -17.65 43.28
N THR A 227 18.00 -17.80 43.00
CA THR A 227 17.53 -18.20 41.67
C THR A 227 17.26 -16.95 40.84
N ILE A 228 17.99 -16.78 39.74
CA ILE A 228 17.93 -15.60 38.89
C ILE A 228 17.30 -15.98 37.54
N THR A 229 16.36 -15.17 37.05
CA THR A 229 15.77 -15.29 35.72
C THR A 229 16.38 -14.24 34.79
N LYS A 230 17.01 -14.64 33.69
CA LYS A 230 17.68 -13.74 32.75
C LYS A 230 17.25 -14.01 31.31
N ARG A 231 17.08 -12.94 30.52
CA ARG A 231 16.83 -13.03 29.07
C ARG A 231 18.18 -13.15 28.37
N VAL A 232 18.33 -14.17 27.53
CA VAL A 232 19.58 -14.40 26.78
C VAL A 232 19.28 -14.27 25.29
N PRO A 233 19.80 -13.25 24.60
CA PRO A 233 19.68 -13.18 23.15
C PRO A 233 20.56 -14.28 22.53
N LEU A 234 19.97 -15.16 21.74
CA LEU A 234 20.68 -16.15 20.92
C LEU A 234 20.40 -15.87 19.44
N ASP A 235 21.46 -15.85 18.64
CA ASP A 235 21.37 -15.62 17.19
C ASP A 235 20.84 -16.85 16.45
N SER A 236 20.39 -16.65 15.21
CA SER A 236 19.78 -17.71 14.37
C SER A 236 20.75 -18.82 13.98
N GLU A 237 22.06 -18.61 14.11
CA GLU A 237 23.10 -19.61 13.83
C GLU A 237 23.11 -20.76 14.84
N PHE A 238 22.51 -20.57 16.01
CA PHE A 238 22.39 -21.60 17.07
C PHE A 238 21.03 -22.31 17.06
N ALA A 239 20.24 -22.17 15.97
CA ALA A 239 18.89 -22.73 15.87
C ALA A 239 18.81 -24.24 16.17
N ASP A 240 19.87 -24.98 15.83
CA ASP A 240 19.93 -26.43 16.00
C ASP A 240 20.50 -26.87 17.36
N SER A 241 21.03 -25.96 18.21
CA SER A 241 21.70 -26.30 19.47
C SER A 241 21.59 -25.24 20.59
N TYR A 242 20.42 -24.61 20.74
CA TYR A 242 20.20 -23.59 21.78
C TYR A 242 20.50 -24.08 23.21
N GLU A 243 20.22 -25.34 23.51
CA GLU A 243 20.41 -25.90 24.86
C GLU A 243 21.90 -26.04 25.22
N ASP A 244 22.73 -26.47 24.27
CA ASP A 244 24.17 -26.68 24.49
C ASP A 244 24.90 -25.35 24.73
N GLU A 245 24.52 -24.30 23.99
CA GLU A 245 25.08 -22.97 24.16
C GLU A 245 24.68 -22.32 25.51
N LEU A 246 23.45 -22.57 25.97
CA LEU A 246 23.00 -22.12 27.29
C LEU A 246 23.71 -22.85 28.44
N ARG A 247 23.95 -24.16 28.30
CA ARG A 247 24.69 -24.96 29.27
C ARG A 247 26.18 -24.58 29.31
N ARG A 248 26.77 -24.19 28.17
CA ARG A 248 28.13 -23.60 28.12
C ARG A 248 28.23 -22.29 28.90
N ARG A 249 27.25 -21.39 28.74
CA ARG A 249 27.30 -20.04 29.35
C ARG A 249 26.96 -20.01 30.84
N PHE A 250 26.04 -20.85 31.30
CA PHE A 250 25.47 -20.75 32.65
C PHE A 250 25.53 -22.07 33.46
N GLY A 251 26.15 -23.13 32.91
CA GLY A 251 26.36 -24.42 33.57
C GLY A 251 25.20 -25.40 33.46
N LYS A 252 25.36 -26.60 34.06
CA LYS A 252 24.40 -27.72 33.95
C LYS A 252 23.07 -27.50 34.71
N GLY A 253 22.97 -26.49 35.57
CA GLY A 253 21.80 -26.20 36.41
C GLY A 253 20.75 -25.28 35.78
N VAL A 254 20.89 -24.95 34.49
CA VAL A 254 20.06 -23.99 33.77
C VAL A 254 18.76 -24.63 33.32
N ARG A 255 17.63 -23.98 33.62
CA ARG A 255 16.31 -24.37 33.09
C ARG A 255 15.78 -23.28 32.17
N ILE A 256 15.34 -23.66 30.97
CA ILE A 256 14.62 -22.76 30.07
C ILE A 256 13.18 -22.68 30.57
N GLU A 257 12.73 -21.50 30.99
CA GLU A 257 11.38 -21.27 31.51
C GLU A 257 10.39 -20.99 30.36
N ARG A 258 10.82 -20.17 29.40
CA ARG A 258 10.02 -19.84 28.21
C ARG A 258 10.91 -19.39 27.05
N LEU A 259 10.43 -19.62 25.83
CA LEU A 259 11.04 -19.15 24.59
C LEU A 259 10.23 -17.98 24.03
N GLU A 260 10.85 -16.81 23.90
CA GLU A 260 10.24 -15.67 23.19
C GLU A 260 10.67 -15.68 21.72
N PHE A 261 9.72 -15.95 20.83
CA PHE A 261 9.96 -15.98 19.38
C PHE A 261 9.83 -14.56 18.80
N HIS A 262 10.95 -13.94 18.43
CA HIS A 262 10.93 -12.67 17.72
C HIS A 262 10.71 -12.94 16.24
N ARG A 263 9.50 -12.68 15.75
CA ARG A 263 9.11 -12.93 14.35
C ARG A 263 9.33 -11.68 13.50
N THR A 264 9.98 -11.81 12.33
CA THR A 264 9.92 -10.74 11.32
C THR A 264 8.55 -10.78 10.66
N LYS A 265 7.78 -9.70 10.75
CA LYS A 265 6.58 -9.53 9.93
C LYS A 265 7.02 -9.31 8.47
N PRO A 266 6.69 -10.22 7.55
CA PRO A 266 7.14 -10.13 6.17
C PRO A 266 6.32 -9.06 5.43
N THR A 267 6.76 -7.79 5.46
CA THR A 267 6.07 -6.67 4.78
C THR A 267 6.62 -6.43 3.38
N ILE A 268 5.77 -6.24 2.37
CA ILE A 268 6.20 -5.88 1.01
C ILE A 268 6.73 -4.43 0.99
N ILE A 269 6.03 -3.56 1.73
CA ILE A 269 6.39 -2.16 1.95
C ILE A 269 6.64 -1.97 3.44
N ASN A 270 7.80 -1.42 3.80
CA ASN A 270 8.22 -1.33 5.21
C ASN A 270 7.54 -0.21 5.99
N ASP A 271 7.02 0.81 5.30
CA ASP A 271 6.44 1.98 5.94
C ASP A 271 4.91 1.87 6.11
N LYS A 272 4.43 2.12 7.33
CA LYS A 272 3.00 2.05 7.68
C LYS A 272 2.20 3.12 6.94
N HIS A 273 2.73 4.34 6.86
CA HIS A 273 2.03 5.49 6.26
C HIS A 273 1.83 5.27 4.76
N THR A 274 2.87 4.78 4.09
CA THR A 274 2.85 4.41 2.67
C THR A 274 1.85 3.30 2.39
N CYS A 275 1.83 2.24 3.21
CA CYS A 275 0.83 1.18 3.04
C CYS A 275 -0.61 1.69 3.14
N THR A 276 -0.89 2.57 4.11
CA THR A 276 -2.22 3.13 4.31
C THR A 276 -2.60 4.07 3.18
N ASN A 277 -1.70 4.95 2.74
CA ASN A 277 -1.96 5.89 1.64
C ASN A 277 -2.22 5.16 0.33
N LEU A 278 -1.41 4.16 -0.02
CA LEU A 278 -1.65 3.31 -1.17
C LEU A 278 -3.00 2.58 -1.05
N ALA A 279 -3.29 1.99 0.11
CA ALA A 279 -4.56 1.31 0.32
C ALA A 279 -5.76 2.25 0.16
N LEU A 280 -5.72 3.45 0.74
CA LEU A 280 -6.79 4.45 0.59
C LEU A 280 -6.95 4.87 -0.86
N ALA A 281 -5.86 5.24 -1.53
CA ALA A 281 -5.90 5.78 -2.87
C ALA A 281 -6.40 4.77 -3.91
N TYR A 282 -5.93 3.51 -3.83
CA TYR A 282 -6.43 2.44 -4.71
C TYR A 282 -7.89 2.08 -4.42
N VAL A 283 -8.32 2.09 -3.16
CA VAL A 283 -9.71 1.79 -2.81
C VAL A 283 -10.65 2.90 -3.27
N LYS A 284 -10.28 4.17 -3.08
CA LYS A 284 -11.08 5.30 -3.56
C LYS A 284 -11.17 5.32 -5.09
N HIS A 285 -10.07 5.02 -5.78
CA HIS A 285 -10.11 4.82 -7.22
C HIS A 285 -11.00 3.63 -7.63
N ALA A 286 -11.01 2.55 -6.85
CA ALA A 286 -11.94 1.44 -7.09
C ALA A 286 -13.41 1.82 -6.83
N GLU A 287 -13.69 2.69 -5.85
CA GLU A 287 -15.04 3.24 -5.64
C GLU A 287 -15.50 4.05 -6.84
N ASP A 288 -14.63 4.87 -7.44
CA ASP A 288 -14.91 5.62 -8.67
C ASP A 288 -15.18 4.71 -9.88
N ILE A 289 -14.39 3.63 -10.05
CA ILE A 289 -14.66 2.61 -11.09
C ILE A 289 -16.04 1.96 -10.89
N VAL A 290 -16.40 1.65 -9.63
CA VAL A 290 -17.69 1.05 -9.30
C VAL A 290 -18.84 2.06 -9.45
N GLU A 291 -18.61 3.34 -9.19
CA GLU A 291 -19.60 4.39 -9.44
C GLU A 291 -19.90 4.51 -10.95
N ARG A 292 -18.87 4.45 -11.79
CA ARG A 292 -19.01 4.53 -13.26
C ARG A 292 -19.62 3.28 -13.90
N HIS A 293 -19.41 2.09 -13.32
CA HIS A 293 -19.76 0.81 -13.97
C HIS A 293 -20.66 -0.12 -13.13
N GLY A 294 -20.96 0.25 -11.89
CA GLY A 294 -21.65 -0.59 -10.92
C GLY A 294 -23.04 -1.00 -11.35
N GLU A 295 -23.80 -0.08 -11.94
CA GLU A 295 -25.14 -0.36 -12.45
C GLU A 295 -25.12 -1.43 -13.55
N ALA A 296 -24.26 -1.25 -14.57
CA ALA A 296 -24.09 -2.25 -15.62
C ALA A 296 -23.64 -3.63 -15.08
N ILE A 297 -22.77 -3.65 -14.07
CA ILE A 297 -22.34 -4.91 -13.42
C ILE A 297 -23.50 -5.59 -12.69
N PHE A 298 -24.42 -4.82 -12.11
CA PHE A 298 -25.63 -5.35 -11.50
C PHE A 298 -26.63 -5.85 -12.54
N GLU A 299 -26.88 -5.09 -13.61
CA GLU A 299 -27.77 -5.49 -14.71
C GLU A 299 -27.35 -6.81 -15.36
N ASP A 300 -26.04 -7.03 -15.52
CA ASP A 300 -25.50 -8.26 -16.11
C ASP A 300 -25.72 -9.52 -15.23
N LYS A 301 -25.99 -9.36 -13.92
CA LYS A 301 -25.92 -10.46 -12.93
C LYS A 301 -27.14 -10.60 -12.03
N ILE A 302 -27.95 -9.57 -11.91
CA ILE A 302 -29.14 -9.53 -11.07
C ILE A 302 -30.36 -9.69 -11.97
N LYS A 303 -31.30 -10.54 -11.56
CA LYS A 303 -32.45 -10.85 -12.38
C LYS A 303 -33.46 -9.70 -12.40
N ASP A 304 -33.73 -9.10 -11.24
CA ASP A 304 -34.66 -7.99 -11.11
C ASP A 304 -34.05 -6.82 -10.33
N LEU A 305 -33.40 -5.92 -11.06
CA LEU A 305 -32.78 -4.73 -10.49
C LEU A 305 -33.83 -3.72 -9.97
N ASN A 306 -35.03 -3.69 -10.57
CA ASN A 306 -36.07 -2.74 -10.20
C ASN A 306 -36.62 -3.06 -8.80
N ASN A 307 -36.89 -4.34 -8.52
CA ASN A 307 -37.33 -4.76 -7.19
C ASN A 307 -36.28 -4.49 -6.10
N LEU A 308 -34.98 -4.56 -6.42
CA LEU A 308 -33.93 -4.14 -5.49
C LEU A 308 -33.90 -2.62 -5.26
N LYS A 309 -34.10 -1.81 -6.29
CA LYS A 309 -34.16 -0.34 -6.16
C LYS A 309 -35.35 0.08 -5.29
N ILE A 310 -36.53 -0.48 -5.56
CA ILE A 310 -37.75 -0.26 -4.77
C ILE A 310 -37.51 -0.66 -3.30
N TYR A 311 -36.90 -1.82 -3.06
CA TYR A 311 -36.54 -2.28 -1.72
C TYR A 311 -35.61 -1.29 -0.99
N ASP A 312 -34.55 -0.83 -1.66
CA ASP A 312 -33.60 0.14 -1.08
C ASP A 312 -34.26 1.51 -0.80
N GLU A 313 -35.13 1.99 -1.70
CA GLU A 313 -35.85 3.26 -1.56
C GLU A 313 -36.82 3.23 -0.38
N ILE A 314 -37.54 2.12 -0.16
CA ILE A 314 -38.43 1.95 0.99
C ILE A 314 -37.62 1.96 2.29
N ILE A 315 -36.51 1.24 2.34
CA ILE A 315 -35.65 1.24 3.53
C ILE A 315 -35.08 2.64 3.79
N TYR A 316 -34.63 3.34 2.76
CA TYR A 316 -34.06 4.66 2.89
C TYR A 316 -35.09 5.69 3.35
N SER A 317 -36.24 5.75 2.70
CA SER A 317 -37.33 6.68 3.02
C SER A 317 -37.82 6.50 4.46
N VAL A 318 -38.12 5.27 4.89
CA VAL A 318 -38.59 5.00 6.26
C VAL A 318 -37.52 5.30 7.31
N ASN A 319 -36.23 5.11 6.99
CA ASN A 319 -35.14 5.45 7.91
C ASN A 319 -34.88 6.95 8.05
N LEU A 320 -35.26 7.76 7.06
CA LEU A 320 -35.18 9.22 7.13
C LEU A 320 -36.38 9.84 7.85
N GLU A 321 -37.51 9.15 7.88
CA GLU A 321 -38.69 9.62 8.59
C GLU A 321 -38.42 9.74 10.10
N LYS A 322 -38.84 10.89 10.63
CA LYS A 322 -38.83 11.24 12.05
C LYS A 322 -40.25 11.62 12.45
N PRO A 323 -41.12 10.62 12.68
CA PRO A 323 -42.48 10.88 13.15
C PRO A 323 -42.46 11.62 14.49
N GLU A 324 -43.16 12.75 14.57
CA GLU A 324 -43.24 13.60 15.77
C GLU A 324 -43.97 12.92 16.95
N PHE A 325 -44.71 11.85 16.67
CA PHE A 325 -45.59 11.15 17.61
C PHE A 325 -44.96 9.89 18.23
N ILE A 326 -43.68 9.60 17.95
CA ILE A 326 -43.00 8.39 18.44
C ILE A 326 -41.79 8.77 19.29
N ASP A 327 -41.72 8.20 20.49
CA ASP A 327 -40.57 8.32 21.36
C ASP A 327 -39.35 7.62 20.78
N SER A 328 -38.17 8.12 21.14
CA SER A 328 -36.88 7.60 20.64
C SER A 328 -36.65 6.10 20.90
N SER A 329 -37.31 5.52 21.91
CA SER A 329 -37.25 4.08 22.22
C SER A 329 -38.02 3.21 21.23
N ASP A 330 -39.11 3.73 20.67
CA ASP A 330 -40.08 2.93 19.88
C ASP A 330 -39.90 3.16 18.36
N LEU A 331 -39.01 4.10 18.00
CA LEU A 331 -38.72 4.47 16.63
C LEU A 331 -38.20 3.31 15.77
N GLU A 332 -37.35 2.45 16.33
CA GLU A 332 -36.80 1.31 15.58
C GLU A 332 -37.86 0.26 15.25
N ASP A 333 -38.78 -0.01 16.18
CA ASP A 333 -39.83 -1.00 15.98
C ASP A 333 -40.91 -0.49 15.03
N TRP A 334 -41.28 0.79 15.14
CA TRP A 334 -42.16 1.43 14.16
C TRP A 334 -41.57 1.38 12.74
N ARG A 335 -40.26 1.63 12.59
CA ARG A 335 -39.58 1.54 11.28
C ARG A 335 -39.66 0.14 10.70
N LYS A 336 -39.43 -0.90 11.51
CA LYS A 336 -39.56 -2.30 11.08
C LYS A 336 -40.98 -2.61 10.61
N ASP A 337 -41.99 -2.19 11.37
CA ASP A 337 -43.39 -2.43 11.04
C ASP A 337 -43.82 -1.71 9.76
N LYS A 338 -43.40 -0.45 9.60
CA LYS A 338 -43.69 0.32 8.39
C LYS A 338 -43.01 -0.28 7.16
N ILE A 339 -41.73 -0.67 7.27
CA ILE A 339 -41.00 -1.36 6.19
C ILE A 339 -41.72 -2.66 5.81
N ASN A 340 -42.10 -3.49 6.78
CA ASN A 340 -42.77 -4.76 6.53
C ASN A 340 -44.13 -4.56 5.84
N LYS A 341 -44.96 -3.62 6.30
CA LYS A 341 -46.25 -3.31 5.67
C LYS A 341 -46.09 -2.85 4.22
N THR A 342 -45.21 -1.89 3.97
CA THR A 342 -44.99 -1.35 2.61
C THR A 342 -44.41 -2.41 1.68
N LEU A 343 -43.53 -3.29 2.17
CA LEU A 343 -43.00 -4.40 1.37
C LEU A 343 -44.02 -5.52 1.14
N GLU A 344 -44.93 -5.77 2.09
CA GLU A 344 -46.05 -6.72 1.92
C GLU A 344 -47.05 -6.22 0.87
N GLU A 345 -47.41 -4.93 0.90
CA GLU A 345 -48.30 -4.30 -0.10
C GLU A 345 -47.75 -4.43 -1.54
N LEU A 346 -46.42 -4.38 -1.69
CA LEU A 346 -45.74 -4.53 -2.97
C LEU A 346 -45.42 -6.00 -3.34
N GLY A 347 -45.81 -6.96 -2.51
CA GLY A 347 -45.57 -8.38 -2.74
C GLY A 347 -44.10 -8.81 -2.61
N LEU A 348 -43.25 -7.98 -2.00
CA LEU A 348 -41.83 -8.24 -1.80
C LEU A 348 -41.55 -9.04 -0.52
N ILE A 349 -42.53 -9.11 0.38
CA ILE A 349 -42.52 -9.91 1.62
C ILE A 349 -43.85 -10.67 1.73
N ASP A 350 -43.83 -11.90 2.27
CA ASP A 350 -45.04 -12.67 2.59
C ASP A 350 -45.68 -12.21 3.92
N LYS A 351 -46.92 -12.67 4.19
CA LYS A 351 -47.65 -12.36 5.43
C LYS A 351 -46.94 -12.79 6.72
N PHE A 352 -45.88 -13.59 6.61
CA PHE A 352 -45.07 -14.09 7.72
C PHE A 352 -43.74 -13.35 7.86
N GLY A 353 -43.48 -12.31 7.05
CA GLY A 353 -42.26 -11.51 7.09
C GLY A 353 -41.09 -12.06 6.26
N HIS A 354 -41.29 -13.08 5.43
CA HIS A 354 -40.24 -13.60 4.56
C HIS A 354 -40.18 -12.88 3.23
N LEU A 355 -38.98 -12.45 2.85
CA LEU A 355 -38.70 -11.89 1.53
C LEU A 355 -39.08 -12.86 0.40
N ASP A 356 -39.60 -12.29 -0.68
CA ASP A 356 -39.82 -12.98 -1.95
C ASP A 356 -38.55 -13.77 -2.36
N ARG A 357 -38.75 -14.95 -2.94
CA ARG A 357 -37.66 -15.86 -3.29
C ARG A 357 -36.73 -15.25 -4.36
N GLY A 358 -37.26 -14.43 -5.26
CA GLY A 358 -36.50 -13.67 -6.24
C GLY A 358 -35.68 -12.58 -5.56
N LEU A 359 -36.34 -11.71 -4.81
CA LEU A 359 -35.68 -10.61 -4.08
C LEU A 359 -34.58 -11.12 -3.13
N LYS A 360 -34.83 -12.21 -2.41
CA LYS A 360 -33.84 -12.84 -1.52
C LYS A 360 -32.62 -13.38 -2.26
N LYS A 361 -32.80 -13.91 -3.48
CA LYS A 361 -31.69 -14.36 -4.33
C LYS A 361 -30.90 -13.17 -4.86
N ASP A 362 -31.60 -12.13 -5.32
CA ASP A 362 -31.00 -10.92 -5.88
C ASP A 362 -30.21 -10.13 -4.81
N LEU A 363 -30.72 -10.04 -3.57
CA LEU A 363 -29.98 -9.47 -2.44
C LEU A 363 -28.70 -10.26 -2.13
N LYS A 364 -28.76 -11.59 -2.16
CA LYS A 364 -27.57 -12.44 -1.96
C LYS A 364 -26.55 -12.27 -3.08
N GLU A 365 -26.99 -12.17 -4.33
CA GLU A 365 -26.07 -11.98 -5.45
C GLU A 365 -25.47 -10.58 -5.44
N ARG A 366 -26.23 -9.54 -5.07
CA ARG A 366 -25.71 -8.18 -4.83
C ARG A 366 -24.59 -8.17 -3.80
N GLU A 367 -24.79 -8.83 -2.65
CA GLU A 367 -23.74 -8.92 -1.63
C GLU A 367 -22.52 -9.73 -2.10
N LYS A 368 -22.73 -10.78 -2.90
CA LYS A 368 -21.64 -11.52 -3.53
C LYS A 368 -20.84 -10.67 -4.53
N ILE A 369 -21.51 -9.81 -5.31
CA ILE A 369 -20.87 -8.84 -6.21
C ILE A 369 -20.05 -7.84 -5.39
N LYS A 370 -20.63 -7.22 -4.35
CA LYS A 370 -19.90 -6.28 -3.49
C LYS A 370 -18.66 -6.91 -2.84
N THR A 371 -18.79 -8.13 -2.32
CA THR A 371 -17.73 -8.80 -1.54
C THR A 371 -16.67 -9.50 -2.38
N LYS A 372 -16.96 -9.94 -3.61
CA LYS A 372 -16.00 -10.68 -4.47
C LYS A 372 -15.57 -9.94 -5.73
N ILE A 373 -16.34 -8.93 -6.16
CA ILE A 373 -16.01 -8.15 -7.35
C ILE A 373 -15.53 -6.78 -6.90
N PHE A 374 -16.41 -5.98 -6.30
CA PHE A 374 -16.06 -4.59 -5.92
C PHE A 374 -14.91 -4.55 -4.91
N ALA A 375 -14.99 -5.38 -3.85
CA ALA A 375 -13.93 -5.46 -2.85
C ALA A 375 -12.59 -6.03 -3.36
N ASP A 376 -12.56 -6.66 -4.54
CA ASP A 376 -11.34 -7.21 -5.13
C ASP A 376 -10.74 -6.34 -6.25
N ILE A 377 -11.42 -5.26 -6.69
CA ILE A 377 -10.87 -4.31 -7.68
C ILE A 377 -9.55 -3.70 -7.21
N ALA A 378 -9.53 -3.01 -6.07
CA ALA A 378 -8.31 -2.37 -5.56
C ALA A 378 -7.17 -3.37 -5.28
N PRO A 379 -7.41 -4.52 -4.61
CA PRO A 379 -6.41 -5.59 -4.49
C PRO A 379 -5.85 -6.06 -5.83
N THR A 380 -6.67 -6.21 -6.86
CA THR A 380 -6.24 -6.65 -8.19
C THR A 380 -5.31 -5.63 -8.84
N LEU A 381 -5.71 -4.35 -8.84
CA LEU A 381 -4.92 -3.26 -9.41
C LEU A 381 -3.54 -3.14 -8.74
N ILE A 382 -3.50 -3.09 -7.40
CA ILE A 382 -2.23 -2.89 -6.69
C ILE A 382 -1.32 -4.13 -6.78
N LEU A 383 -1.87 -5.35 -6.76
CA LEU A 383 -1.08 -6.57 -6.95
C LEU A 383 -0.45 -6.60 -8.34
N TRP A 384 -1.22 -6.22 -9.37
CA TRP A 384 -0.71 -6.11 -10.72
C TRP A 384 0.42 -5.08 -10.80
N ASP A 385 0.20 -3.85 -10.33
CA ASP A 385 1.18 -2.77 -10.46
C ASP A 385 2.46 -3.06 -9.68
N ILE A 386 2.37 -3.62 -8.48
CA ILE A 386 3.54 -4.05 -7.70
C ILE A 386 4.27 -5.22 -8.39
N SER A 387 3.53 -6.21 -8.91
CA SER A 387 4.15 -7.34 -9.63
C SER A 387 4.88 -6.88 -10.89
N LYS A 388 4.27 -5.97 -11.66
CA LYS A 388 4.86 -5.32 -12.83
C LYS A 388 6.09 -4.53 -12.43
N TYR A 389 6.04 -3.78 -11.33
CA TYR A 389 7.19 -3.04 -10.81
C TYR A 389 8.36 -3.98 -10.49
N TYR A 390 8.14 -5.09 -9.79
CA TYR A 390 9.20 -6.08 -9.52
C TYR A 390 9.77 -6.72 -10.80
N LEU A 391 8.90 -7.07 -11.76
CA LEU A 391 9.29 -7.74 -13.00
C LEU A 391 10.04 -6.81 -13.97
N CYS A 392 9.70 -5.52 -14.01
CA CYS A 392 10.20 -4.57 -15.01
C CYS A 392 11.32 -3.64 -14.50
N THR A 393 11.72 -3.75 -13.24
CA THR A 393 12.80 -2.94 -12.66
C THR A 393 13.99 -3.80 -12.22
N SER A 394 15.14 -3.16 -12.02
CA SER A 394 16.31 -3.79 -11.40
C SER A 394 16.25 -3.72 -9.88
N GLN A 395 16.93 -4.64 -9.19
CA GLN A 395 17.04 -4.62 -7.72
C GLN A 395 17.57 -3.29 -7.18
N ASP A 396 18.57 -2.68 -7.85
CA ASP A 396 19.10 -1.38 -7.47
C ASP A 396 18.06 -0.26 -7.67
N ARG A 397 17.27 -0.36 -8.75
CA ARG A 397 16.22 0.62 -9.02
C ARG A 397 15.21 0.67 -7.87
N ARG A 398 14.82 -0.51 -7.37
CA ARG A 398 13.86 -0.66 -6.27
C ARG A 398 14.37 -0.13 -4.93
N LYS A 399 15.69 -0.08 -4.72
CA LYS A 399 16.31 0.38 -3.46
C LYS A 399 16.62 1.87 -3.43
N ARG A 400 17.05 2.45 -4.56
CA ARG A 400 17.72 3.76 -4.57
C ARG A 400 16.89 4.91 -5.12
N TYR A 401 15.86 4.66 -5.93
CA TYR A 401 15.17 5.72 -6.65
C TYR A 401 13.75 5.95 -6.14
N GLY A 402 13.26 7.17 -6.34
CA GLY A 402 11.84 7.50 -6.19
C GLY A 402 11.00 6.55 -7.03
N SER A 403 10.10 5.83 -6.39
CA SER A 403 9.19 4.90 -7.05
C SER A 403 7.76 5.20 -6.65
N PRO A 404 6.77 4.78 -7.45
CA PRO A 404 5.36 4.83 -7.07
C PRO A 404 5.05 4.12 -5.74
N PHE A 405 5.95 3.23 -5.31
CA PHE A 405 5.85 2.45 -4.08
C PHE A 405 7.04 2.76 -3.15
N PRO A 406 7.04 3.91 -2.45
CA PRO A 406 8.11 4.24 -1.50
C PRO A 406 8.32 3.12 -0.47
N TYR A 407 9.56 2.90 -0.04
CA TYR A 407 9.91 1.86 0.94
C TYR A 407 9.54 0.42 0.56
N ILE A 408 9.30 0.16 -0.73
CA ILE A 408 9.19 -1.20 -1.25
C ILE A 408 10.51 -1.94 -1.05
N ARG A 409 10.43 -3.23 -0.68
CA ARG A 409 11.63 -4.05 -0.53
C ARG A 409 12.25 -4.34 -1.89
N GLY A 410 13.59 -4.41 -1.93
CA GLY A 410 14.30 -4.77 -3.15
C GLY A 410 13.99 -6.19 -3.63
N ASP A 411 13.87 -7.14 -2.71
CA ASP A 411 13.42 -8.51 -2.96
C ASP A 411 12.45 -8.94 -1.86
N ILE A 412 11.62 -9.94 -2.18
CA ILE A 412 10.62 -10.49 -1.26
C ILE A 412 10.72 -12.00 -1.15
N ASP A 413 10.46 -12.54 0.05
CA ASP A 413 10.56 -13.96 0.36
C ASP A 413 9.38 -14.79 -0.19
N ARG A 414 9.40 -16.11 0.02
CA ARG A 414 8.34 -17.01 -0.48
C ARG A 414 6.97 -16.69 0.11
N GLN A 415 6.87 -16.38 1.39
CA GLN A 415 5.58 -16.07 2.03
C GLN A 415 5.01 -14.76 1.48
N GLN A 416 5.87 -13.78 1.25
CA GLN A 416 5.48 -12.51 0.63
C GLN A 416 5.02 -12.71 -0.81
N ARG A 417 5.73 -13.53 -1.61
CA ARG A 417 5.36 -13.78 -3.01
C ARG A 417 4.02 -14.50 -3.15
N LYS A 418 3.60 -15.30 -2.17
CA LYS A 418 2.31 -16.01 -2.22
C LYS A 418 1.10 -15.08 -2.35
N VAL A 419 1.18 -13.82 -1.92
CA VAL A 419 0.05 -12.88 -2.05
C VAL A 419 -0.31 -12.60 -3.51
N PHE A 420 0.62 -12.82 -4.44
CA PHE A 420 0.41 -12.62 -5.87
C PHE A 420 -0.22 -13.83 -6.57
N GLN A 421 -0.50 -14.94 -5.87
CA GLN A 421 -1.11 -16.15 -6.47
C GLN A 421 -2.63 -16.06 -6.64
N ASN A 422 -3.25 -14.93 -6.31
CA ASN A 422 -4.68 -14.73 -6.44
C ASN A 422 -4.97 -13.67 -7.52
N PRO A 423 -5.16 -14.09 -8.78
CA PRO A 423 -5.25 -13.15 -9.89
C PRO A 423 -6.65 -12.54 -10.07
N HIS A 424 -7.64 -12.88 -9.23
CA HIS A 424 -9.03 -12.39 -9.32
C HIS A 424 -9.57 -12.33 -10.76
N THR A 425 -9.53 -13.45 -11.50
CA THR A 425 -9.78 -13.49 -12.96
C THR A 425 -11.06 -12.77 -13.41
N GLN A 426 -12.14 -12.86 -12.64
CA GLN A 426 -13.40 -12.16 -12.96
C GLN A 426 -13.23 -10.63 -12.94
N VAL A 427 -12.48 -10.11 -11.96
CA VAL A 427 -12.19 -8.68 -11.83
C VAL A 427 -11.22 -8.23 -12.92
N VAL A 428 -10.21 -9.04 -13.26
CA VAL A 428 -9.30 -8.74 -14.37
C VAL A 428 -10.06 -8.59 -15.69
N ASN A 429 -10.99 -9.49 -15.99
CA ASN A 429 -11.79 -9.40 -17.21
C ASN A 429 -12.64 -8.13 -17.24
N LEU A 430 -13.31 -7.82 -16.12
CA LEU A 430 -14.10 -6.59 -15.96
C LEU A 430 -13.25 -5.33 -16.20
N LEU A 431 -12.07 -5.25 -15.60
CA LEU A 431 -11.16 -4.11 -15.76
C LEU A 431 -10.65 -3.99 -17.20
N ARG A 432 -10.40 -5.11 -17.89
CA ARG A 432 -10.00 -5.09 -19.31
C ARG A 432 -11.12 -4.62 -20.22
N GLU A 433 -12.35 -5.05 -19.96
CA GLU A 433 -13.51 -4.77 -20.82
C GLU A 433 -14.05 -3.34 -20.61
N LYS A 434 -14.24 -2.94 -19.35
CA LYS A 434 -14.88 -1.65 -19.01
C LYS A 434 -13.88 -0.49 -18.91
N GLU A 435 -12.73 -0.72 -18.26
CA GLU A 435 -11.69 0.32 -18.02
C GLU A 435 -10.52 0.28 -19.03
N LYS A 436 -10.53 -0.69 -19.97
CA LYS A 436 -9.43 -0.90 -20.94
C LYS A 436 -8.06 -1.08 -20.27
N GLU A 437 -8.05 -1.65 -19.07
CA GLU A 437 -6.84 -1.88 -18.30
C GLU A 437 -5.93 -2.94 -18.95
N HIS A 438 -4.62 -2.73 -18.84
CA HIS A 438 -3.62 -3.59 -19.46
C HIS A 438 -3.10 -4.66 -18.48
N ILE A 439 -4.00 -5.52 -18.01
CA ILE A 439 -3.73 -6.49 -16.92
C ILE A 439 -3.81 -7.93 -17.45
N LEU A 440 -2.99 -8.83 -16.90
CA LEU A 440 -3.07 -10.27 -17.15
C LEU A 440 -3.43 -11.03 -15.86
N SER A 441 -4.25 -12.07 -16.02
CA SER A 441 -4.52 -13.03 -14.94
C SER A 441 -3.41 -14.09 -14.92
N VAL A 442 -2.46 -13.98 -13.99
CA VAL A 442 -1.32 -14.90 -13.90
C VAL A 442 -1.36 -15.65 -12.57
N PRO A 443 -1.89 -16.89 -12.53
CA PRO A 443 -1.99 -17.66 -11.28
C PRO A 443 -0.64 -17.90 -10.59
N ASP A 444 0.41 -18.17 -11.38
CA ASP A 444 1.75 -18.52 -10.88
C ASP A 444 2.70 -17.31 -10.75
N MET A 445 2.16 -16.12 -10.45
CA MET A 445 2.96 -14.89 -10.37
C MET A 445 4.10 -14.98 -9.33
N ASP A 446 3.90 -15.74 -8.25
CA ASP A 446 4.94 -15.96 -7.23
C ASP A 446 6.18 -16.66 -7.81
N LEU A 447 5.98 -17.63 -8.71
CA LEU A 447 7.04 -18.36 -9.38
C LEU A 447 7.76 -17.48 -10.40
N LEU A 448 7.03 -16.60 -11.09
CA LEU A 448 7.62 -15.64 -12.03
C LEU A 448 8.51 -14.63 -11.30
N LEU A 449 8.03 -14.09 -10.18
CA LEU A 449 8.83 -13.21 -9.32
C LEU A 449 10.06 -13.93 -8.77
N HIS A 450 9.92 -15.18 -8.34
CA HIS A 450 11.08 -15.97 -7.90
C HIS A 450 12.11 -16.17 -9.03
N LYS A 451 11.65 -16.48 -10.25
CA LYS A 451 12.51 -16.61 -11.43
C LYS A 451 13.23 -15.29 -11.76
N LYS A 452 12.55 -14.16 -11.61
CA LYS A 452 13.13 -12.82 -11.77
C LYS A 452 14.25 -12.56 -10.77
N PHE A 453 14.00 -12.75 -9.47
CA PHE A 453 15.02 -12.52 -8.43
C PHE A 453 16.22 -13.46 -8.58
N LYS A 454 15.98 -14.73 -8.91
CA LYS A 454 17.07 -15.69 -9.19
C LYS A 454 17.89 -15.28 -10.42
N PHE A 455 17.25 -14.71 -11.45
CA PHE A 455 17.94 -14.19 -12.62
C PHE A 455 18.78 -12.96 -12.27
N GLU A 456 18.24 -12.01 -11.49
CA GLU A 456 18.98 -10.84 -10.99
C GLU A 456 20.21 -11.23 -10.15
N GLY A 457 20.05 -12.22 -9.27
CA GLY A 457 21.16 -12.75 -8.47
C GLY A 457 22.30 -13.33 -9.33
N LYS A 458 21.99 -13.93 -10.49
CA LYS A 458 22.99 -14.48 -11.41
C LYS A 458 23.73 -13.43 -12.23
N ILE A 459 23.08 -12.31 -12.54
CA ILE A 459 23.68 -11.21 -13.31
C ILE A 459 24.38 -10.17 -12.43
N LYS A 460 24.22 -10.29 -11.11
CA LYS A 460 24.88 -9.43 -10.15
C LYS A 460 26.39 -9.47 -10.42
N ASN A 461 27.01 -8.30 -10.57
CA ASN A 461 28.42 -8.09 -10.92
C ASN A 461 28.83 -8.36 -12.38
N LEU A 462 27.93 -8.80 -13.27
CA LEU A 462 28.28 -9.07 -14.68
C LEU A 462 28.33 -7.81 -15.58
N ASN A 463 28.06 -6.61 -15.06
CA ASN A 463 28.00 -5.34 -15.83
C ASN A 463 27.21 -5.42 -17.17
N ILE A 464 26.24 -6.34 -17.26
CA ILE A 464 25.42 -6.53 -18.46
C ILE A 464 24.33 -5.47 -18.49
N LYS A 465 24.27 -4.71 -19.59
CA LYS A 465 23.16 -3.78 -19.86
C LYS A 465 21.96 -4.55 -20.38
N LEU A 466 20.92 -4.67 -19.56
CA LEU A 466 19.63 -5.26 -19.93
C LEU A 466 18.55 -4.19 -20.04
N ASN A 467 17.60 -4.39 -20.95
CA ASN A 467 16.36 -3.64 -20.92
C ASN A 467 15.41 -4.25 -19.86
N TYR A 468 15.53 -3.78 -18.62
CA TYR A 468 14.71 -4.28 -17.50
C TYR A 468 13.21 -4.21 -17.75
N ALA A 469 12.72 -3.21 -18.50
CA ALA A 469 11.31 -3.11 -18.85
C ALA A 469 10.84 -4.31 -19.70
N ALA A 470 11.72 -4.88 -20.54
CA ALA A 470 11.43 -6.04 -21.39
C ALA A 470 11.77 -7.39 -20.72
N VAL A 471 12.58 -7.42 -19.66
CA VAL A 471 12.92 -8.65 -18.92
C VAL A 471 11.68 -9.27 -18.26
N GLY A 472 10.83 -8.46 -17.62
CA GLY A 472 9.57 -8.91 -17.02
C GLY A 472 8.66 -9.62 -18.03
N PRO A 473 8.27 -8.94 -19.13
CA PRO A 473 7.55 -9.53 -20.26
C PRO A 473 8.18 -10.83 -20.77
N ALA A 474 9.50 -10.87 -20.95
CA ALA A 474 10.21 -12.05 -21.43
C ALA A 474 10.06 -13.25 -20.46
N ILE A 475 10.10 -13.00 -19.14
CA ILE A 475 9.86 -14.04 -18.13
C ILE A 475 8.41 -14.52 -18.18
N VAL A 476 7.43 -13.62 -18.28
CA VAL A 476 6.01 -13.99 -18.37
C VAL A 476 5.79 -14.85 -19.62
N PHE A 477 6.17 -14.38 -20.80
CA PHE A 477 6.00 -15.11 -22.06
C PHE A 477 6.65 -16.49 -22.05
N THR A 478 7.87 -16.63 -21.50
CA THR A 478 8.58 -17.93 -21.51
C THR A 478 8.06 -18.93 -20.49
N ASN A 479 7.16 -18.54 -19.59
CA ASN A 479 6.72 -19.37 -18.46
C ASN A 479 5.19 -19.37 -18.27
N SER A 480 4.42 -18.86 -19.23
CA SER A 480 2.96 -18.84 -19.20
C SER A 480 2.40 -19.09 -20.61
N ASN A 481 1.10 -19.35 -20.71
CA ASN A 481 0.43 -19.67 -21.97
C ASN A 481 0.02 -18.43 -22.77
N TYR A 482 0.49 -17.23 -22.39
CA TYR A 482 0.16 -15.99 -23.08
C TYR A 482 1.01 -15.83 -24.35
N SER A 483 0.36 -15.37 -25.42
CA SER A 483 1.03 -14.99 -26.66
C SER A 483 1.91 -13.75 -26.45
N ILE A 484 2.93 -13.58 -27.31
CA ILE A 484 3.80 -12.40 -27.21
C ILE A 484 3.04 -11.09 -27.42
N LYS A 485 1.94 -11.12 -28.20
CA LYS A 485 1.06 -9.98 -28.42
C LYS A 485 0.35 -9.57 -27.15
N GLU A 486 -0.23 -10.52 -26.42
CA GLU A 486 -0.91 -10.26 -25.14
C GLU A 486 0.05 -9.71 -24.09
N VAL A 487 1.25 -10.29 -23.99
CA VAL A 487 2.28 -9.81 -23.06
C VAL A 487 2.78 -8.41 -23.46
N SER A 488 3.02 -8.18 -24.75
CA SER A 488 3.40 -6.86 -25.28
C SER A 488 2.35 -5.79 -24.93
N TYR A 489 1.08 -6.13 -25.09
CA TYR A 489 -0.04 -5.25 -24.77
C TYR A 489 -0.14 -4.94 -23.27
N ALA A 490 -0.10 -5.97 -22.42
CA ALA A 490 -0.21 -5.81 -20.97
C ALA A 490 0.93 -4.98 -20.36
N PHE A 491 2.16 -5.20 -20.84
CA PHE A 491 3.32 -4.49 -20.32
C PHE A 491 3.63 -3.18 -21.04
N LYS A 492 2.96 -2.89 -22.17
CA LYS A 492 3.22 -1.74 -23.06
C LYS A 492 4.68 -1.69 -23.53
N VAL A 493 5.23 -2.85 -23.89
CA VAL A 493 6.60 -3.01 -24.39
C VAL A 493 6.57 -3.71 -25.73
N GLY A 494 7.20 -3.14 -26.75
CA GLY A 494 7.16 -3.69 -28.11
C GLY A 494 7.75 -5.10 -28.23
N GLU A 495 7.09 -5.95 -29.04
CA GLU A 495 7.45 -7.37 -29.24
C GLU A 495 8.92 -7.61 -29.61
N LYS A 496 9.51 -6.74 -30.44
CA LYS A 496 10.93 -6.85 -30.85
C LYS A 496 11.87 -6.77 -29.64
N SER A 497 11.57 -5.88 -28.68
CA SER A 497 12.35 -5.73 -27.44
C SER A 497 12.23 -6.97 -26.56
N ILE A 498 11.02 -7.55 -26.47
CA ILE A 498 10.77 -8.78 -25.72
C ILE A 498 11.55 -9.96 -26.33
N LYS A 499 11.46 -10.16 -27.66
CA LYS A 499 12.21 -11.22 -28.37
C LYS A 499 13.72 -11.09 -28.17
N ARG A 500 14.25 -9.86 -28.21
CA ARG A 500 15.67 -9.59 -27.96
C ARG A 500 16.10 -10.00 -26.57
N GLU A 501 15.33 -9.63 -25.54
CA GLU A 501 15.68 -10.01 -24.16
C GLU A 501 15.49 -11.51 -23.89
N ILE A 502 14.55 -12.18 -24.53
CA ILE A 502 14.46 -13.65 -24.47
C ILE A 502 15.78 -14.29 -24.93
N ASN A 503 16.35 -13.80 -26.04
CA ASN A 503 17.62 -14.30 -26.56
C ASN A 503 18.79 -13.99 -25.62
N ASN A 504 18.85 -12.78 -25.06
CA ASN A 504 19.86 -12.39 -24.06
C ASN A 504 19.76 -13.27 -22.80
N MET A 505 18.55 -13.53 -22.31
CA MET A 505 18.33 -14.38 -21.14
C MET A 505 18.74 -15.84 -21.41
N LYS A 506 18.50 -16.34 -22.63
CA LYS A 506 18.95 -17.68 -23.04
C LYS A 506 20.46 -17.78 -23.07
N SER A 507 21.16 -16.80 -23.65
CA SER A 507 22.63 -16.80 -23.73
C SER A 507 23.29 -16.71 -22.34
N ILE A 508 22.71 -15.97 -21.40
CA ILE A 508 23.20 -15.89 -20.01
C ILE A 508 22.97 -17.22 -19.26
N ARG A 509 21.86 -17.92 -19.51
CA ARG A 509 21.55 -19.20 -18.84
C ARG A 509 22.34 -20.37 -19.41
N LYS A 510 22.56 -20.38 -20.72
CA LYS A 510 23.32 -21.39 -21.46
C LYS A 510 24.23 -20.66 -22.46
N PRO A 511 25.49 -20.36 -22.09
CA PRO A 511 26.42 -19.69 -22.98
C PRO A 511 26.79 -20.59 -24.17
N ASN A 512 26.25 -20.23 -25.34
CA ASN A 512 26.41 -21.03 -26.56
C ASN A 512 27.82 -20.92 -27.16
N THR A 513 28.56 -19.84 -26.89
CA THR A 513 29.92 -19.61 -27.43
C THR A 513 30.99 -19.86 -26.38
N LYS A 514 32.18 -20.31 -26.83
CA LYS A 514 33.35 -20.57 -25.97
C LYS A 514 33.78 -19.31 -25.21
N ARG A 515 33.85 -18.16 -25.89
CA ARG A 515 34.14 -16.83 -25.27
C ARG A 515 33.15 -16.44 -24.17
N SER A 516 31.86 -16.74 -24.31
CA SER A 516 30.87 -16.43 -23.27
C SER A 516 30.94 -17.37 -22.07
N ARG A 517 31.37 -18.62 -22.26
CA ARG A 517 31.71 -19.54 -21.15
C ARG A 517 32.92 -19.03 -20.39
N ASP A 518 34.01 -18.77 -21.11
CA ASP A 518 35.27 -18.30 -20.54
C ASP A 518 35.09 -16.99 -19.75
N PHE A 519 34.26 -16.05 -20.26
CA PHE A 519 33.93 -14.80 -19.56
C PHE A 519 33.11 -15.01 -18.27
N ILE A 520 32.09 -15.88 -18.30
CA ILE A 520 31.27 -16.15 -17.12
C ILE A 520 32.10 -16.87 -16.04
N ASP A 521 33.00 -17.77 -16.44
CA ASP A 521 33.86 -18.51 -15.53
C ASP A 521 34.96 -17.61 -14.93
N LEU A 522 35.53 -16.66 -15.71
CA LEU A 522 36.45 -15.64 -15.22
C LEU A 522 35.83 -14.72 -14.17
N VAL A 523 34.55 -14.36 -14.31
CA VAL A 523 33.88 -13.47 -13.36
C VAL A 523 33.47 -14.22 -12.08
N LYS A 524 33.06 -15.49 -12.17
CA LYS A 524 32.77 -16.31 -10.98
C LYS A 524 33.99 -16.57 -10.11
N ASN A 525 35.19 -16.64 -10.69
CA ASN A 525 36.43 -16.86 -9.95
C ASN A 525 36.99 -15.60 -9.27
N LYS A 526 36.36 -14.42 -9.47
CA LYS A 526 36.77 -13.12 -8.87
C LYS A 526 35.78 -12.58 -7.83
N SER A 527 34.72 -13.32 -7.53
CA SER A 527 33.67 -12.98 -6.54
C SER A 527 33.60 -14.06 -5.49
#